data_AF-A0A519V712-F1
#
_entry.id   AF-A0A519V712-F1
#
_cell.length_a   1.000
_cell.length_b   1.000
_cell.length_c   1.000
_cell.angle_alpha   90.00
_cell.angle_beta   90.00
_cell.angle_gamma   90.00
#
_symmetry.space_group_name_H-M   'P 1'
#
loop_
_entity.id
_entity.type
_entity.pdbx_description
1 polymer ?
#
loop_
_entity_poly.entity_id
_entity_poly.type
_entity_poly.pdbx_seq_one_letter_code
_entity_poly.pdbx_strand_id
1 'polypeptide(L)'
;MQAFWKSCRPVLLAGLGLAPLAAPAQAGGAWHGKSCAVVLTYDDAIDVDLDHALPALDSAGLRGTFYLIAAAPVVQRRLPEWRAAARRGHELGNHSLFHPCDGRPTGRGFVTPDNDLSTYTLGRATQEIRAANTLLQAIDGQTRRTFAYPCGDLVIGDSLFYRR
;
A
#
# COMPACT_ATOMS: atom_id res chain seq x y z
N MET A 1 -32.68 -18.46 0.81
CA MET A 1 -32.26 -19.87 0.69
C MET A 1 -32.08 -20.41 2.10
N GLN A 2 -32.82 -21.45 2.46
CA GLN A 2 -32.80 -22.05 3.80
C GLN A 2 -31.59 -22.98 3.92
N ALA A 3 -30.70 -22.73 4.87
CA ALA A 3 -29.57 -23.59 5.16
C ALA A 3 -29.97 -24.60 6.27
N PHE A 4 -29.77 -25.89 5.98
CA PHE A 4 -29.86 -26.98 6.93
C PHE A 4 -28.73 -26.89 7.96
N TRP A 5 -29.05 -27.03 9.25
CA TRP A 5 -28.09 -27.10 10.34
C TRP A 5 -27.91 -28.56 10.77
N LYS A 6 -26.67 -29.06 10.81
CA LYS A 6 -26.31 -30.20 11.65
C LYS A 6 -25.29 -29.72 12.68
N SER A 7 -25.74 -29.62 13.92
CA SER A 7 -24.89 -29.33 15.07
C SER A 7 -24.06 -30.58 15.40
N CYS A 8 -22.74 -30.49 15.25
CA CYS A 8 -21.81 -31.47 15.79
C CYS A 8 -21.57 -31.15 17.26
N ARG A 9 -22.06 -31.99 18.18
CA ARG A 9 -21.70 -31.92 19.61
C ARG A 9 -20.29 -32.49 19.78
N PRO A 10 -19.37 -31.80 20.49
CA PRO A 10 -18.06 -32.36 20.76
C PRO A 10 -18.19 -33.40 21.89
N VAL A 11 -17.57 -34.56 21.67
CA VAL A 11 -17.28 -35.55 22.72
C VAL A 11 -15.97 -35.12 23.39
N LEU A 12 -15.99 -34.93 24.70
CA LEU A 12 -14.80 -34.64 25.49
C LEU A 12 -14.01 -35.93 25.74
N LEU A 13 -12.85 -36.04 25.09
CA LEU A 13 -11.80 -36.99 25.46
C LEU A 13 -10.77 -36.25 26.32
N ALA A 14 -10.64 -36.67 27.57
CA ALA A 14 -9.63 -36.18 28.50
C ALA A 14 -8.26 -36.76 28.11
N GLY A 15 -7.52 -36.05 27.27
CA GLY A 15 -6.09 -36.28 27.02
C GLY A 15 -5.28 -35.11 27.57
N LEU A 16 -4.11 -35.39 28.14
CA LEU A 16 -3.10 -34.41 28.54
C LEU A 16 -2.76 -33.53 27.32
N GLY A 17 -3.42 -32.38 27.20
CA GLY A 17 -3.34 -31.51 26.04
C GLY A 17 -2.14 -30.58 26.13
N LEU A 18 -1.25 -30.65 25.14
CA LEU A 18 -0.43 -29.50 24.77
C LEU A 18 -1.37 -28.31 24.59
N ALA A 19 -1.17 -27.25 25.39
CA ALA A 19 -1.91 -26.02 25.24
C ALA A 19 -1.67 -25.47 23.82
N PRO A 20 -2.71 -25.31 22.99
CA PRO A 20 -2.55 -24.61 21.73
C PRO A 20 -2.15 -23.17 22.07
N LEU A 21 -1.00 -22.75 21.54
CA LEU A 21 -0.61 -21.34 21.49
C LEU A 21 -1.63 -20.62 20.60
N ALA A 22 -2.74 -20.20 21.19
CA ALA A 22 -3.66 -19.27 20.55
C ALA A 22 -2.94 -17.92 20.46
N ALA A 23 -2.38 -17.63 19.28
CA ALA A 23 -1.93 -16.29 18.97
C ALA A 23 -3.13 -15.33 19.19
N PRO A 24 -2.94 -14.17 19.84
CA PRO A 24 -4.02 -13.23 20.04
C PRO A 24 -4.51 -12.78 18.66
N ALA A 25 -5.70 -13.22 18.26
CA ALA A 25 -6.43 -12.60 17.17
C ALA A 25 -6.65 -11.13 17.55
N GLN A 26 -6.44 -10.22 16.60
CA GLN A 26 -6.55 -8.78 16.82
C GLN A 26 -7.84 -8.47 17.60
N ALA A 27 -7.70 -7.90 18.80
CA ALA A 27 -8.80 -7.53 19.68
C ALA A 27 -9.62 -6.31 19.17
N GLY A 28 -9.70 -6.14 17.85
CA GLY A 28 -10.55 -5.15 17.19
C GLY A 28 -11.84 -5.82 16.73
N GLY A 29 -12.97 -5.15 16.90
CA GLY A 29 -14.27 -5.63 16.40
C GLY A 29 -14.23 -5.99 14.90
N ALA A 30 -15.21 -6.78 14.46
CA ALA A 30 -15.30 -7.25 13.07
C ALA A 30 -15.19 -6.09 12.06
N TRP A 31 -14.28 -6.21 11.09
CA TRP A 31 -14.08 -5.23 10.02
C TRP A 31 -15.31 -5.16 9.11
N HIS A 32 -16.14 -4.13 9.28
CA HIS A 32 -17.45 -4.04 8.62
C HIS A 32 -18.26 -5.36 8.73
N GLY A 33 -18.23 -5.99 9.91
CA GLY A 33 -18.91 -7.27 10.14
C GLY A 33 -18.20 -8.50 9.56
N LYS A 34 -16.94 -8.38 9.10
CA LYS A 34 -16.08 -9.48 8.64
C LYS A 34 -15.02 -9.81 9.68
N SER A 35 -14.60 -11.08 9.73
CA SER A 35 -13.54 -11.55 10.63
C SER A 35 -12.14 -11.09 10.22
N CYS A 36 -11.95 -10.66 8.97
CA CYS A 36 -10.66 -10.26 8.42
C CYS A 36 -10.86 -9.34 7.21
N ALA A 37 -9.83 -8.57 6.89
CA ALA A 37 -9.69 -7.81 5.65
C ALA A 37 -8.29 -8.04 5.08
N VAL A 38 -8.21 -8.13 3.75
CA VAL A 38 -6.95 -8.16 3.02
C VAL A 38 -6.89 -6.91 2.14
N VAL A 39 -5.77 -6.21 2.18
CA VAL A 39 -5.51 -5.03 1.34
C VAL A 39 -4.31 -5.36 0.46
N LEU A 40 -4.49 -5.25 -0.86
CA LEU A 40 -3.46 -5.52 -1.84
C LEU A 40 -2.91 -4.19 -2.34
N THR A 41 -1.62 -3.98 -2.12
CA THR A 41 -0.91 -2.74 -2.48
C THR A 41 0.26 -3.05 -3.40
N TYR A 42 0.53 -2.15 -4.34
CA TYR A 42 1.59 -2.25 -5.33
C TYR A 42 2.31 -0.91 -5.39
N ASP A 43 3.63 -0.92 -5.31
CA ASP A 43 4.43 0.29 -5.18
C ASP A 43 5.19 0.56 -6.50
N ASP A 44 5.80 1.74 -6.60
CA ASP A 44 6.72 2.18 -7.65
C ASP A 44 6.15 2.57 -9.02
N ALA A 45 4.94 2.15 -9.37
CA ALA A 45 4.32 2.44 -10.68
C ALA A 45 5.18 1.93 -11.85
N ILE A 46 5.42 0.62 -11.87
CA ILE A 46 6.20 -0.07 -12.90
C ILE A 46 5.29 -0.73 -13.93
N ASP A 47 5.80 -1.05 -15.13
CA ASP A 47 4.96 -1.56 -16.23
C ASP A 47 4.17 -2.83 -15.86
N VAL A 48 4.76 -3.71 -15.04
CA VAL A 48 4.12 -4.93 -14.53
C VAL A 48 2.85 -4.67 -13.71
N ASP A 49 2.72 -3.49 -13.09
CA ASP A 49 1.51 -3.12 -12.34
C ASP A 49 0.30 -3.04 -13.27
N LEU A 50 0.48 -2.46 -14.46
CA LEU A 50 -0.56 -2.31 -15.46
C LEU A 50 -0.68 -3.56 -16.36
N ASP A 51 0.42 -4.25 -16.63
CA ASP A 51 0.44 -5.40 -17.55
C ASP A 51 -0.05 -6.70 -16.91
N HIS A 52 0.16 -6.87 -15.59
CA HIS A 52 -0.13 -8.12 -14.89
C HIS A 52 -0.97 -7.94 -13.64
N ALA A 53 -0.56 -7.06 -12.71
CA ALA A 53 -1.24 -6.95 -11.42
C ALA A 53 -2.68 -6.44 -11.58
N LEU A 54 -2.86 -5.35 -12.32
CA LEU A 54 -4.17 -4.76 -12.55
C LEU A 54 -5.12 -5.72 -13.29
N PRO A 55 -4.74 -6.37 -14.42
CA PRO A 55 -5.62 -7.31 -15.09
C PRO A 55 -5.98 -8.52 -14.21
N ALA A 56 -5.04 -9.01 -13.40
CA ALA A 56 -5.31 -10.10 -12.47
C ALA A 56 -6.34 -9.69 -11.40
N LEU A 57 -6.20 -8.50 -10.82
CA LEU A 57 -7.18 -7.96 -9.86
C LEU A 57 -8.56 -7.82 -10.49
N ASP A 58 -8.64 -7.20 -11.68
CA ASP A 58 -9.90 -7.01 -12.40
C ASP A 58 -10.56 -8.36 -12.72
N SER A 59 -9.78 -9.37 -13.15
CA SER A 59 -10.29 -10.72 -13.44
C SER A 59 -10.88 -11.43 -12.22
N ALA A 60 -10.36 -11.13 -11.03
CA ALA A 60 -10.84 -11.67 -9.76
C ALA A 60 -11.95 -10.82 -9.13
N GLY A 61 -12.34 -9.70 -9.76
CA GLY A 61 -13.31 -8.76 -9.19
C GLY A 61 -12.78 -8.03 -7.95
N LEU A 62 -11.45 -7.96 -7.78
CA LEU A 62 -10.78 -7.33 -6.65
C LEU A 62 -10.35 -5.90 -6.99
N ARG A 63 -10.16 -5.09 -5.94
CA ARG A 63 -9.55 -3.76 -6.03
C ARG A 63 -8.18 -3.79 -5.36
N GLY A 64 -7.31 -2.91 -5.83
CA GLY A 64 -5.97 -2.73 -5.30
C GLY A 64 -5.66 -1.24 -5.17
N THR A 65 -4.66 -0.94 -4.35
CA THR A 65 -4.09 0.40 -4.22
C THR A 65 -2.71 0.39 -4.86
N PHE A 66 -2.48 1.29 -5.80
CA PHE A 66 -1.19 1.46 -6.46
C PHE A 66 -0.55 2.74 -5.91
N TYR A 67 0.57 2.64 -5.22
CA TYR A 67 1.34 3.76 -4.70
C TYR A 67 2.30 4.25 -5.78
N LEU A 68 1.91 5.35 -6.44
CA LEU A 68 2.64 5.87 -7.59
C LEU A 68 3.78 6.77 -7.15
N ILE A 69 4.97 6.52 -7.69
CA ILE A 69 6.03 7.54 -7.80
C ILE A 69 5.56 8.52 -8.84
N ALA A 70 5.16 9.72 -8.43
CA ALA A 70 4.42 10.62 -9.32
C ALA A 70 5.25 11.07 -10.55
N ALA A 71 6.58 11.12 -10.43
CA ALA A 71 7.48 11.44 -11.54
C ALA A 71 7.99 10.21 -12.33
N ALA A 72 7.53 9.00 -12.02
CA ALA A 72 7.98 7.81 -12.76
C ALA A 72 7.63 7.91 -14.25
N PRO A 73 8.55 7.56 -15.18
CA PRO A 73 8.29 7.63 -16.61
C PRO A 73 7.07 6.81 -17.07
N VAL A 74 6.77 5.70 -16.38
CA VAL A 74 5.60 4.87 -16.64
C VAL A 74 4.31 5.64 -16.41
N VAL A 75 4.24 6.49 -15.37
CA VAL A 75 3.05 7.32 -15.07
C VAL A 75 2.78 8.28 -16.22
N GLN A 76 3.81 8.96 -16.74
CA GLN A 76 3.67 9.85 -17.88
C GLN A 76 3.31 9.10 -19.16
N ARG A 77 4.07 8.04 -19.49
CA ARG A 77 3.91 7.28 -20.74
C ARG A 77 2.56 6.58 -20.83
N ARG A 78 2.06 6.06 -19.70
CA ARG A 78 0.83 5.26 -19.60
C ARG A 78 -0.28 6.00 -18.85
N LEU A 79 -0.25 7.33 -18.87
CA LEU A 79 -1.23 8.19 -18.19
C LEU A 79 -2.69 7.80 -18.50
N PRO A 80 -3.10 7.52 -19.75
CA PRO A 80 -4.48 7.09 -20.04
C PRO A 80 -4.89 5.81 -19.30
N GLU A 81 -3.95 4.88 -19.09
CA GLU A 81 -4.18 3.60 -18.44
C GLU A 81 -4.31 3.76 -16.93
N TRP A 82 -3.47 4.59 -16.30
CA TRP A 82 -3.63 4.97 -14.89
C TRP A 82 -4.96 5.67 -14.63
N ARG A 83 -5.38 6.58 -15.52
CA ARG A 83 -6.72 7.18 -15.46
C ARG A 83 -7.82 6.14 -15.57
N ALA A 84 -7.64 5.13 -16.43
CA ALA A 84 -8.59 4.04 -16.57
C ALA A 84 -8.65 3.14 -15.33
N ALA A 85 -7.50 2.84 -14.71
CA ALA A 85 -7.40 2.11 -13.44
C ALA A 85 -8.22 2.79 -12.34
N ALA A 86 -8.03 4.10 -12.18
CA ALA A 86 -8.80 4.88 -11.21
C ALA A 86 -10.31 4.85 -11.50
N ARG A 87 -10.73 5.02 -12.77
CA ARG A 87 -12.15 4.92 -13.16
C ARG A 87 -12.75 3.54 -12.91
N ARG A 88 -11.95 2.47 -12.93
CA ARG A 88 -12.39 1.12 -12.57
C ARG A 88 -12.47 0.91 -11.05
N GLY A 89 -12.03 1.86 -10.24
CA GLY A 89 -12.15 1.83 -8.77
C GLY A 89 -10.90 1.30 -8.07
N HIS A 90 -9.75 1.21 -8.74
CA HIS A 90 -8.47 1.06 -8.06
C HIS A 90 -8.07 2.41 -7.44
N GLU A 91 -7.41 2.37 -6.29
CA GLU A 91 -6.88 3.58 -5.66
C GLU A 91 -5.50 3.90 -6.25
N LEU A 92 -5.25 5.18 -6.56
CA LEU A 92 -3.91 5.69 -6.83
C LEU A 92 -3.40 6.40 -5.56
N GLY A 93 -2.56 5.72 -4.79
CA GLY A 93 -1.89 6.25 -3.60
C GLY A 93 -0.66 7.07 -3.96
N ASN A 94 -0.16 7.84 -2.98
CA ASN A 94 1.04 8.65 -3.13
C ASN A 94 2.27 7.88 -2.62
N HIS A 95 3.30 7.75 -3.47
CA HIS A 95 4.61 7.18 -3.12
C HIS A 95 5.75 8.19 -3.22
N SER A 96 5.44 9.46 -2.94
CA SER A 96 6.23 10.67 -3.16
C SER A 96 6.47 11.03 -4.63
N LEU A 97 7.17 12.14 -4.86
CA LEU A 97 7.50 12.59 -6.21
C LEU A 97 8.63 11.78 -6.83
N PHE A 98 9.71 11.54 -6.07
CA PHE A 98 10.96 10.95 -6.58
C PHE A 98 11.42 9.67 -5.88
N HIS A 99 10.60 9.13 -4.95
CA HIS A 99 10.92 7.91 -4.19
C HIS A 99 12.24 8.00 -3.40
N PRO A 100 12.39 8.99 -2.49
CA PRO A 100 13.60 9.09 -1.70
C PRO A 100 13.67 8.00 -0.63
N CYS A 101 14.81 7.30 -0.57
CA CYS A 101 15.09 6.26 0.42
C CYS A 101 16.39 6.57 1.15
N ASP A 102 16.53 6.10 2.39
CA ASP A 102 17.81 6.17 3.10
C ASP A 102 18.80 5.21 2.44
N GLY A 103 19.89 5.75 1.89
CA GLY A 103 20.92 4.96 1.21
C GLY A 103 21.89 4.24 2.15
N ARG A 104 21.87 4.55 3.46
CA ARG A 104 22.86 4.03 4.43
C ARG A 104 22.73 2.53 4.74
N PRO A 105 21.52 1.94 4.85
CA PRO A 105 21.37 0.51 5.10
C PRO A 105 21.95 -0.37 3.98
N THR A 106 22.43 -1.57 4.34
CA THR A 106 22.95 -2.54 3.37
C THR A 106 21.89 -2.97 2.35
N GLY A 107 22.27 -3.09 1.08
CA GLY A 107 21.36 -3.48 -0.01
C GLY A 107 20.62 -2.31 -0.68
N ARG A 108 20.90 -1.06 -0.29
CA ARG A 108 20.31 0.16 -0.88
C ARG A 108 21.15 0.78 -2.00
N GLY A 109 21.95 -0.02 -2.72
CA GLY A 109 22.84 0.46 -3.79
C GLY A 109 22.12 1.09 -4.99
N PHE A 110 20.79 0.98 -5.06
CA PHE A 110 19.95 1.64 -6.07
C PHE A 110 19.65 3.11 -5.75
N VAL A 111 19.91 3.58 -4.52
CA VAL A 111 19.65 4.95 -4.10
C VAL A 111 20.70 5.88 -4.70
N THR A 112 20.27 6.86 -5.49
CA THR A 112 21.15 7.88 -6.07
C THR A 112 21.40 9.00 -5.06
N PRO A 113 22.52 9.76 -5.19
CA PRO A 113 22.77 10.91 -4.31
C PRO A 113 21.61 11.93 -4.30
N ASP A 114 20.96 12.14 -5.45
CA ASP A 114 19.86 13.10 -5.56
C ASP A 114 18.60 12.65 -4.81
N ASN A 115 18.40 11.33 -4.62
CA ASN A 115 17.23 10.74 -3.97
C ASN A 115 17.56 10.14 -2.58
N ASP A 116 18.77 10.37 -2.04
CA ASP A 116 19.14 9.86 -0.73
C ASP A 116 18.42 10.66 0.38
N LEU A 117 17.41 10.03 0.98
CA LEU A 117 16.60 10.60 2.06
C LEU A 117 17.44 11.06 3.26
N SER A 118 18.60 10.44 3.50
CA SER A 118 19.48 10.83 4.60
C SER A 118 20.06 12.25 4.45
N THR A 119 20.05 12.77 3.23
CA THR A 119 20.48 14.14 2.88
C THR A 119 19.32 15.13 2.74
N TYR A 120 18.08 14.64 2.79
CA TYR A 120 16.90 15.49 2.64
C TYR A 120 16.70 16.40 3.85
N THR A 121 16.03 17.52 3.60
CA THR A 121 15.37 18.28 4.66
C THR A 121 13.93 17.83 4.81
N LEU A 122 13.35 17.99 6.00
CA LEU A 122 11.92 17.75 6.23
C LEU A 122 11.04 18.57 5.26
N GLY A 123 11.45 19.81 4.98
CA GLY A 123 10.78 20.69 4.03
C GLY A 123 10.77 20.13 2.62
N ARG A 124 11.90 19.62 2.13
CA ARG A 124 12.00 18.96 0.81
C ARG A 124 11.06 17.76 0.71
N ALA A 125 11.14 16.83 1.66
CA ALA A 125 10.29 15.64 1.65
C ALA A 125 8.79 16.00 1.64
N THR A 126 8.40 16.99 2.45
CA THR A 126 7.01 17.47 2.52
C THR A 126 6.56 18.11 1.20
N GLN A 127 7.44 18.88 0.55
CA GLN A 127 7.17 19.50 -0.75
C GLN A 127 6.99 18.46 -1.85
N GLU A 128 7.83 17.42 -1.88
CA GLU A 128 7.70 16.31 -2.82
C GLU A 128 6.37 15.56 -2.64
N ILE A 129 5.97 15.26 -1.40
CA ILE A 129 4.66 14.62 -1.12
C ILE A 129 3.51 15.50 -1.61
N ARG A 130 3.57 16.82 -1.38
CA ARG A 130 2.54 17.77 -1.83
C ARG A 130 2.48 17.88 -3.36
N ALA A 131 3.63 17.96 -4.01
CA ALA A 131 3.72 17.99 -5.47
C ALA A 131 3.15 16.71 -6.10
N ALA A 132 3.47 15.55 -5.51
CA ALA A 132 2.90 14.27 -5.93
C ALA A 132 1.36 14.26 -5.77
N ASN A 133 0.81 14.80 -4.67
CA ASN A 133 -0.64 14.93 -4.51
C ASN A 133 -1.27 15.80 -5.61
N THR A 134 -0.65 16.92 -5.98
CA THR A 134 -1.13 17.78 -7.06
C THR A 134 -1.16 17.05 -8.40
N LEU A 135 -0.08 16.33 -8.73
CA LEU A 135 -0.02 15.54 -9.96
C LEU A 135 -1.09 14.46 -9.97
N LEU A 136 -1.19 13.66 -8.90
CA LEU A 136 -2.17 12.59 -8.79
C LEU A 136 -3.62 13.11 -8.87
N GLN A 137 -3.91 14.27 -8.26
CA GLN A 137 -5.23 14.90 -8.38
C GLN A 137 -5.56 15.23 -9.83
N ALA A 138 -4.58 15.65 -10.64
CA ALA A 138 -4.78 15.87 -12.08
C ALA A 138 -4.97 14.57 -12.89
N ILE A 139 -4.64 13.40 -12.32
CA ILE A 139 -4.87 12.09 -12.93
C ILE A 139 -6.31 11.65 -12.69
N ASP A 140 -6.76 11.57 -11.44
CA ASP A 140 -8.01 10.91 -11.07
C ASP A 140 -9.05 11.81 -10.36
N GLY A 141 -8.72 13.07 -10.10
CA GLY A 141 -9.60 14.05 -9.42
C GLY A 141 -9.67 13.91 -7.90
N GLN A 142 -9.00 12.93 -7.28
CA GLN A 142 -9.09 12.71 -5.83
C GLN A 142 -8.23 13.70 -5.04
N THR A 143 -8.82 14.26 -3.97
CA THR A 143 -8.20 15.30 -3.10
C THR A 143 -7.66 14.75 -1.78
N ARG A 144 -7.99 13.50 -1.44
CA ARG A 144 -7.47 12.78 -0.27
C ARG A 144 -6.71 11.55 -0.76
N ARG A 145 -5.57 11.25 -0.13
CA ARG A 145 -4.67 10.16 -0.53
C ARG A 145 -4.24 9.37 0.68
N THR A 146 -4.11 8.07 0.49
CA THR A 146 -3.20 7.27 1.31
C THR A 146 -1.75 7.52 0.86
N PHE A 147 -0.81 7.29 1.76
CA PHE A 147 0.61 7.50 1.51
C PHE A 147 1.39 6.27 1.96
N ALA A 148 2.20 5.73 1.05
CA ALA A 148 3.23 4.76 1.37
C ALA A 148 4.57 5.48 1.35
N TYR A 149 5.28 5.47 2.48
CA TYR A 149 6.61 6.05 2.57
C TYR A 149 7.60 5.13 1.85
N PRO A 150 8.40 5.64 0.90
CA PRO A 150 9.39 4.87 0.16
C PRO A 150 10.27 4.04 1.08
N CYS A 151 10.56 2.81 0.65
CA CYS A 151 11.52 1.94 1.31
C CYS A 151 11.20 1.54 2.77
N GLY A 152 10.07 1.98 3.34
CA GLY A 152 9.77 1.80 4.76
C GLY A 152 10.43 2.84 5.67
N ASP A 153 11.09 3.85 5.12
CA ASP A 153 11.81 4.86 5.88
C ASP A 153 10.85 5.94 6.39
N LEU A 154 10.91 6.24 7.69
CA LEU A 154 9.93 7.10 8.37
C LEU A 154 10.51 8.45 8.83
N VAL A 155 11.83 8.54 8.92
CA VAL A 155 12.53 9.63 9.62
C VAL A 155 13.53 10.34 8.74
N ILE A 156 13.64 11.65 8.94
CA ILE A 156 14.72 12.49 8.44
C ILE A 156 15.38 13.11 9.67
N GLY A 157 16.65 12.78 9.91
CA GLY A 157 17.30 13.07 11.18
C GLY A 157 16.57 12.36 12.34
N ASP A 158 16.01 13.14 13.24
CA ASP A 158 15.24 12.68 14.41
C ASP A 158 13.71 12.84 14.25
N SER A 159 13.27 13.32 13.08
CA SER A 159 11.91 13.78 12.86
C SER A 159 11.16 12.92 11.86
N LEU A 160 9.94 12.51 12.20
CA LEU A 160 9.03 11.86 11.25
C LEU A 160 8.66 12.84 10.13
N PHE A 161 8.90 12.48 8.87
CA PHE A 161 8.51 13.32 7.74
C PHE A 161 7.06 13.11 7.28
N TYR A 162 6.39 12.13 7.89
CA TYR A 162 4.96 11.87 7.75
C TYR A 162 4.35 11.53 9.10
N ARG A 163 3.15 12.06 9.38
CA ARG A 163 2.38 11.77 10.60
C ARG A 163 0.95 11.39 10.18
N ARG A 164 0.44 10.27 10.69
CA ARG A 164 -0.96 9.84 10.50
C ARG A 164 -1.93 10.71 11.27
#